data_AF-A0A0V0SZP7-F1
#
_entry.id   AF-A0A0V0SZP7-F1
#
_cell.length_a   1.000
_cell.length_b   1.000
_cell.length_c   1.000
_cell.angle_alpha   90.00
_cell.angle_beta   90.00
_cell.angle_gamma   90.00
#
_symmetry.space_group_name_H-M   'P 1'
#
loop_
_entity.id
_entity.type
_entity.pdbx_description
1 polymer ?
#
loop_
_entity_poly.entity_id
_entity_poly.type
_entity_poly.pdbx_seq_one_letter_code
_entity_poly.pdbx_strand_id
1 'polypeptide(L)'
;LPTFLKGDALIIFLDCPAAVKSNYKLLIGALKSKLNLKASQVDAFDEFQKATLMTGDSMRSFAHHLQLLLDRACVTEDKMTNTTLLLRRFISGLPKNYSR
;
A
#
# COMPACT_ATOMS: atom_id res chain seq x y z
N LEU A 1 -21.78 19.71 -4.28
CA LEU A 1 -21.04 18.42 -4.22
C LEU A 1 -19.59 18.60 -3.77
N PRO A 2 -18.76 19.49 -4.36
CA PRO A 2 -17.38 19.69 -3.90
C PRO A 2 -17.29 20.12 -2.42
N THR A 3 -18.28 20.88 -1.94
CA THR A 3 -18.39 21.39 -0.56
C THR A 3 -18.57 20.32 0.52
N PHE A 4 -18.97 19.10 0.17
CA PHE A 4 -19.17 18.00 1.14
C PHE A 4 -17.98 17.03 1.20
N LEU A 5 -17.08 17.08 0.23
CA LEU A 5 -15.93 16.18 0.18
C LEU A 5 -14.80 16.75 1.04
N LYS A 6 -14.22 15.89 1.88
CA LYS A 6 -13.07 16.23 2.75
C LYS A 6 -11.99 15.17 2.61
N GLY A 7 -10.74 15.54 2.89
CA GLY A 7 -9.59 14.63 2.89
C GLY A 7 -9.42 13.89 1.57
N ASP A 8 -9.18 12.58 1.63
CA ASP A 8 -8.91 11.73 0.47
C ASP A 8 -10.02 11.76 -0.59
N ALA A 9 -11.28 11.88 -0.18
CA ALA A 9 -12.40 11.95 -1.12
C ALA A 9 -12.37 13.23 -1.97
N LEU A 10 -11.88 14.35 -1.41
CA LEU A 10 -11.70 15.60 -2.15
C LEU A 10 -10.52 15.48 -3.12
N ILE A 11 -9.40 14.92 -2.68
CA ILE A 11 -8.21 14.72 -3.54
C ILE A 11 -8.57 13.83 -4.73
N ILE A 12 -9.25 12.70 -4.48
CA ILE A 12 -9.71 11.79 -5.54
C ILE A 12 -10.67 12.51 -6.50
N PHE A 13 -11.59 13.31 -5.97
CA PHE A 13 -12.50 14.10 -6.80
C PHE A 13 -11.73 15.09 -7.67
N LEU A 14 -10.73 15.81 -7.15
CA LEU A 14 -9.93 16.75 -7.93
C LEU A 14 -9.19 16.08 -9.09
N ASP A 15 -8.65 14.87 -8.87
CA ASP A 15 -7.96 14.05 -9.88
C ASP A 15 -8.90 13.42 -10.93
N CYS A 16 -10.22 13.39 -10.71
CA CYS A 16 -11.13 12.80 -11.68
C CYS A 16 -11.25 13.64 -12.96
N PRO A 17 -11.33 13.01 -14.15
CA PRO A 17 -11.63 13.70 -15.40
C PRO A 17 -12.98 14.42 -15.38
N ALA A 18 -13.14 15.47 -16.17
CA ALA A 18 -14.39 16.24 -16.27
C ALA A 18 -15.59 15.36 -16.64
N ALA A 19 -15.40 14.37 -17.52
CA ALA A 19 -16.44 13.42 -17.93
C ALA A 19 -16.93 12.51 -16.78
N VAL A 20 -16.06 12.21 -15.81
CA VAL A 20 -16.43 11.44 -14.62
C VAL A 20 -17.15 12.35 -13.62
N LYS A 21 -16.70 13.59 -13.46
CA LYS A 21 -17.30 14.59 -12.56
C LYS A 21 -18.72 14.99 -12.96
N SER A 22 -19.03 15.02 -14.27
CA SER A 22 -20.36 15.38 -14.79
C SER A 22 -21.40 14.28 -14.64
N ASN A 23 -21.00 13.04 -14.35
CA ASN A 23 -21.90 11.91 -14.14
C ASN A 23 -21.79 11.38 -12.70
N TYR A 24 -22.83 11.63 -11.90
CA TYR A 24 -22.87 11.23 -10.50
C TYR A 24 -22.63 9.73 -10.27
N LYS A 25 -23.19 8.85 -11.12
CA LYS A 25 -23.03 7.40 -10.98
C LYS A 25 -21.58 6.97 -11.23
N LEU A 26 -20.94 7.53 -12.25
CA LEU A 26 -19.52 7.27 -12.53
C LEU A 26 -18.63 7.84 -11.44
N LEU A 27 -18.93 9.04 -10.94
CA LEU A 27 -18.17 9.68 -9.87
C LEU A 27 -18.20 8.86 -8.58
N ILE A 28 -19.38 8.41 -8.15
CA ILE A 28 -19.50 7.58 -6.94
C ILE A 28 -18.78 6.24 -7.10
N GLY A 29 -18.86 5.62 -8.29
CA GLY A 29 -18.09 4.40 -8.59
C GLY A 29 -16.58 4.61 -8.47
N ALA A 30 -16.08 5.70 -9.05
CA ALA A 30 -14.65 6.06 -8.98
C ALA A 30 -14.20 6.36 -7.55
N LEU A 31 -15.00 7.11 -6.78
CA LEU A 31 -14.72 7.42 -5.38
C LEU A 31 -14.64 6.16 -4.53
N LYS A 32 -15.64 5.27 -4.60
CA LYS A 32 -15.65 4.01 -3.85
C LYS A 32 -14.46 3.13 -4.20
N SER A 33 -14.17 2.95 -5.49
CA SER A 33 -13.05 2.12 -5.95
C SER A 33 -11.71 2.65 -5.45
N LYS A 34 -11.45 3.95 -5.61
CA LYS A 34 -10.17 4.56 -5.20
C LYS A 34 -10.00 4.65 -3.69
N LEU A 35 -11.08 4.90 -2.94
CA LEU A 35 -11.04 4.89 -1.47
C LEU A 35 -10.77 3.48 -0.93
N ASN A 36 -11.43 2.46 -1.49
CA ASN A 36 -11.19 1.07 -1.11
C ASN A 36 -9.76 0.63 -1.43
N LEU A 37 -9.23 1.04 -2.59
CA LEU A 37 -7.85 0.77 -2.96
C LEU A 37 -6.88 1.42 -1.96
N LYS A 38 -7.10 2.68 -1.59
CA LYS A 38 -6.28 3.36 -0.57
C LYS A 38 -6.34 2.65 0.78
N ALA A 39 -7.53 2.25 1.24
CA ALA A 39 -7.67 1.49 2.48
C ALA A 39 -6.88 0.17 2.42
N SER A 40 -7.03 -0.58 1.32
CA SER A 40 -6.29 -1.82 1.10
C SER A 40 -4.77 -1.62 1.04
N GLN A 41 -4.27 -0.50 0.49
CA GLN A 41 -2.85 -0.17 0.46
C GLN A 41 -2.31 0.15 1.84
N VAL A 42 -3.06 0.92 2.63
CA VAL A 42 -2.71 1.25 4.02
C VAL A 42 -2.64 -0.02 4.87
N ASP A 43 -3.62 -0.92 4.73
CA ASP A 43 -3.64 -2.20 5.44
C ASP A 43 -2.44 -3.09 5.05
N ALA A 44 -2.15 -3.20 3.75
CA ALA A 44 -0.99 -3.95 3.27
C ALA A 44 0.34 -3.37 3.75
N PHE A 45 0.43 -2.04 3.89
CA PHE A 45 1.63 -1.39 4.41
C PHE A 45 1.80 -1.61 5.92
N ASP A 46 0.71 -1.59 6.68
CA ASP A 46 0.73 -1.93 8.11
C ASP A 46 1.17 -3.39 8.32
N GLU A 47 0.65 -4.31 7.51
CA GLU A 47 1.08 -5.71 7.50
C GLU A 47 2.57 -5.85 7.14
N PHE A 48 3.03 -5.14 6.12
CA PHE A 48 4.46 -5.07 5.75
C PHE A 48 5.33 -4.60 6.92
N GLN A 49 4.92 -3.55 7.63
CA GLN A 49 5.66 -3.02 8.78
C GLN A 49 5.70 -3.98 9.96
N LYS A 50 4.69 -4.84 10.12
CA LYS A 50 4.61 -5.81 11.21
C LYS A 50 5.20 -7.17 10.85
N ALA A 51 5.43 -7.45 9.57
CA ALA A 51 5.93 -8.73 9.10
C ALA A 51 7.30 -9.06 9.72
N THR A 52 7.37 -10.22 10.36
CA THR A 52 8.58 -10.80 10.94
C THR A 52 8.80 -12.20 10.42
N LEU A 53 10.05 -12.67 10.40
CA LEU A 53 10.37 -14.05 10.02
C LEU A 53 9.74 -15.01 11.03
N MET A 54 8.81 -15.86 10.58
CA MET A 54 8.15 -16.83 11.43
C MET A 54 9.02 -18.06 11.65
N THR A 55 8.80 -18.76 12.78
CA THR A 55 9.51 -20.01 13.06
C THR A 55 9.12 -21.07 12.04
N GLY A 56 10.10 -21.59 11.30
CA GLY A 56 9.89 -22.57 10.23
C GLY A 56 9.84 -21.97 8.82
N ASP A 57 9.75 -20.65 8.69
CA ASP A 57 9.88 -19.99 7.39
C ASP A 57 11.33 -19.96 6.93
N SER A 58 11.53 -20.19 5.64
CA SER A 58 12.83 -19.93 5.02
C SER A 58 13.04 -18.43 4.84
N MET A 59 14.30 -18.02 4.88
CA MET A 59 14.70 -16.63 4.60
C MET A 59 14.18 -16.12 3.24
N ARG A 60 14.16 -17.02 2.24
CA ARG A 60 13.64 -16.73 0.90
C ARG A 60 12.12 -16.54 0.89
N SER A 61 11.39 -17.37 1.63
CA SER A 61 9.94 -17.26 1.78
C SER A 61 9.57 -15.94 2.44
N PHE A 62 10.32 -15.52 3.46
CA PHE A 62 10.11 -14.23 4.11
C PHE A 62 10.39 -13.04 3.19
N ALA A 63 11.50 -13.07 2.44
CA ALA A 63 11.80 -12.02 1.45
C ALA A 63 10.70 -11.91 0.38
N HIS A 64 10.21 -13.05 -0.12
CA HIS A 64 9.11 -13.09 -1.09
C HIS A 64 7.80 -12.55 -0.50
N HIS A 65 7.48 -12.88 0.75
CA HIS A 65 6.30 -12.36 1.43
C HIS A 65 6.38 -10.83 1.58
N LEU A 66 7.52 -10.30 2.03
CA LEU A 66 7.75 -8.85 2.12
C LEU A 66 7.58 -8.15 0.78
N GLN A 67 8.09 -8.75 -0.31
CA GLN A 67 7.92 -8.21 -1.65
C GLN A 67 6.44 -8.14 -2.04
N LEU A 68 5.68 -9.20 -1.80
CA LEU A 68 4.26 -9.26 -2.13
C LEU A 68 3.42 -8.26 -1.34
N LEU A 69 3.76 -8.02 -0.06
CA LEU A 69 3.11 -6.99 0.75
C LEU A 69 3.46 -5.58 0.27
N LEU A 70 4.72 -5.34 -0.10
CA LEU A 70 5.14 -4.04 -0.61
C LEU A 70 4.50 -3.72 -1.97
N ASP A 71 4.42 -4.70 -2.86
CA ASP A 71 3.76 -4.57 -4.18
C ASP A 71 2.26 -4.25 -4.03
N ARG A 72 1.62 -4.74 -2.96
CA ARG A 72 0.23 -4.40 -2.62
C ARG A 72 0.09 -3.02 -1.99
N ALA A 73 1.04 -2.64 -1.15
CA ALA A 73 1.05 -1.38 -0.42
C ALA A 73 1.40 -0.17 -1.30
N CYS A 74 2.25 -0.36 -2.31
CA CYS A 74 2.78 0.72 -3.14
C CYS A 74 2.78 0.33 -4.62
N VAL A 75 2.31 1.25 -5.46
CA VAL A 75 2.39 1.16 -6.93
C VAL A 75 3.54 2.02 -7.46
N THR A 76 4.58 2.25 -6.63
CA THR A 76 5.70 3.12 -6.99
C THR A 76 6.69 2.38 -7.88
N GLU A 77 6.98 2.95 -9.05
CA GLU A 77 7.97 2.40 -9.99
C GLU A 77 9.43 2.63 -9.56
N ASP A 78 9.66 3.38 -8.47
CA ASP A 78 11.00 3.59 -7.95
C ASP A 78 11.57 2.34 -7.28
N LYS A 79 12.26 1.55 -8.10
CA LYS A 79 12.93 0.32 -7.71
C LYS A 79 13.94 0.53 -6.57
N MET A 80 14.60 1.70 -6.49
CA MET A 80 15.61 1.95 -5.48
C MET A 80 14.97 2.15 -4.10
N THR A 81 13.88 2.92 -4.05
CA THR A 81 13.09 3.10 -2.82
C THR A 81 12.49 1.77 -2.37
N ASN A 82 11.89 1.00 -3.28
CA ASN A 82 11.28 -0.29 -2.92
C ASN A 82 12.33 -1.27 -2.38
N THR A 83 13.50 -1.36 -3.03
CA THR A 83 14.61 -2.21 -2.56
C THR A 83 15.10 -1.79 -1.18
N THR A 84 15.21 -0.48 -0.93
CA THR A 84 15.63 0.05 0.38
C THR A 84 14.64 -0.28 1.48
N LEU A 85 13.33 -0.14 1.21
CA LEU A 85 12.27 -0.51 2.14
C LEU A 85 12.29 -2.01 2.44
N LEU A 86 12.45 -2.86 1.41
CA LEU A 86 12.56 -4.30 1.57
C LEU A 86 13.74 -4.69 2.44
N LEU A 87 14.94 -4.17 2.15
CA LEU A 87 16.14 -4.48 2.93
C LEU A 87 16.00 -4.03 4.38
N ARG A 88 15.51 -2.81 4.61
CA ARG A 88 15.29 -2.28 5.95
C ARG A 88 14.31 -3.15 6.72
N ARG A 89 13.17 -3.50 6.11
CA ARG A 89 12.16 -4.32 6.76
C ARG A 89 12.66 -5.73 7.01
N PHE A 90 13.30 -6.34 6.02
CA PHE A 90 13.88 -7.67 6.11
C PHE A 90 14.84 -7.77 7.29
N ILE A 91 15.82 -6.87 7.42
CA ILE A 91 16.77 -6.86 8.54
C ILE A 91 16.04 -6.67 9.87
N SER A 92 15.09 -5.73 9.95
CA SER A 92 14.34 -5.46 11.18
C SER A 92 13.38 -6.57 11.59
N GLY A 93 12.95 -7.41 10.64
CA GLY A 93 12.04 -8.52 10.86
C GLY A 93 12.74 -9.83 11.22
N LEU A 94 14.07 -9.86 11.25
CA LEU A 94 14.83 -11.03 11.70
C LEU A 94 14.78 -11.18 13.23
N PRO A 95 14.75 -12.41 13.75
CA PRO A 95 14.89 -12.64 15.18
C PRO A 95 16.25 -12.13 15.65
N LYS A 96 16.31 -11.54 16.85
CA LYS A 96 17.55 -11.02 17.46
C LYS A 96 18.69 -12.06 17.56
N ASN A 97 18.38 -13.33 17.42
CA ASN A 97 19.34 -14.44 17.42
C ASN A 97 20.24 -14.46 16.16
N TYR A 98 19.84 -13.76 15.09
CA TYR A 98 20.59 -13.66 13.84
C TYR A 98 21.47 -12.40 13.74
N SER A 99 21.39 -11.48 14.71
CA SER A 99 22.19 -10.24 14.71
C SER A 99 23.51 -10.37 15.48
N ARG A 100 24.15 -11.54 15.43
CA ARG A 100 25.43 -11.80 16.10
C ARG A 100 26.60 -11.64 15.15
#